data_AF-A0A1H0WTF1-F1
#
_entry.id   AF-A0A1H0WTF1-F1
#
_cell.length_a   1.000
_cell.length_b   1.000
_cell.length_c   1.000
_cell.angle_alpha   90.00
_cell.angle_beta   90.00
_cell.angle_gamma   90.00
#
_symmetry.space_group_name_H-M   'P 1'
#
loop_
_entity.id
_entity.type
_entity.pdbx_description
1 polymer ?
#
loop_
_entity_poly.entity_id
_entity_poly.type
_entity_poly.pdbx_seq_one_letter_code
_entity_poly.pdbx_strand_id
1 'polypeptide(L)'
;MKRKPYPSDISREKFAEIEPLLRSVRRSTKPIELDLYEVFCAVLYLLRTGCQWRFLPPEFPKWQNVYAYWRKWSEPDLHGISVLEQALKKSGW
;
A
#
# COMPACT_ATOMS: atom_id res chain seq x y z
N MET A 1 12.22 -10.65 -9.69
CA MET A 1 13.44 -10.18 -8.99
C MET A 1 13.01 -9.62 -7.65
N LYS A 2 13.66 -10.00 -6.54
CA LYS A 2 13.35 -9.45 -5.22
C LYS A 2 14.06 -8.10 -5.09
N ARG A 3 13.30 -7.01 -4.92
CA ARG A 3 13.85 -5.67 -4.67
C ARG A 3 14.63 -5.61 -3.36
N LYS A 4 15.48 -4.60 -3.20
CA LYS A 4 16.16 -4.36 -1.92
C LYS A 4 15.13 -3.92 -0.86
N PRO A 5 15.20 -4.45 0.38
CA PRO A 5 14.31 -4.03 1.45
C PRO A 5 14.63 -2.58 1.84
N TYR A 6 13.60 -1.74 1.92
CA TYR A 6 13.71 -0.40 2.46
C TYR A 6 13.46 -0.40 3.97
N PRO A 7 14.02 0.55 4.74
CA PRO A 7 13.74 0.66 6.18
C PRO A 7 12.28 1.01 6.49
N SER A 8 11.51 1.42 5.48
CA SER A 8 10.06 1.63 5.56
C SER A 8 9.23 0.38 5.30
N ASP A 9 9.85 -0.72 4.86
CA ASP A 9 9.13 -1.95 4.53
C ASP A 9 8.69 -2.69 5.79
N ILE A 10 7.51 -3.30 5.71
CA ILE A 10 7.01 -4.22 6.75
C ILE A 10 7.30 -5.68 6.37
N SER A 11 7.42 -6.54 7.38
CA SER A 11 7.51 -7.98 7.17
C SER A 11 6.28 -8.51 6.43
N ARG A 12 6.48 -9.50 5.55
CA ARG A 12 5.37 -10.14 4.82
C ARG A 12 4.34 -10.79 5.75
N GLU A 13 4.75 -11.24 6.94
CA GLU A 13 3.86 -11.79 7.96
C GLU A 13 2.86 -10.74 8.46
N LYS A 14 3.36 -9.57 8.89
CA LYS A 14 2.50 -8.43 9.26
C LYS A 14 1.63 -7.98 8.09
N PHE A 15 2.16 -8.02 6.87
CA PHE A 15 1.39 -7.69 5.68
C PHE A 15 0.22 -8.65 5.47
N ALA A 16 0.43 -9.96 5.66
CA ALA A 16 -0.63 -10.95 5.49
C ALA A 16 -1.84 -10.70 6.42
N GLU A 17 -1.61 -10.11 7.60
CA GLU A 17 -2.68 -9.75 8.53
C GLU A 17 -3.50 -8.53 8.07
N ILE A 18 -2.92 -7.62 7.29
CA ILE A 18 -3.59 -6.41 6.77
C ILE A 18 -4.07 -6.59 5.32
N GLU A 19 -3.50 -7.52 4.57
CA GLU A 19 -3.88 -7.85 3.19
C GLU A 19 -5.41 -8.00 3.01
N PRO A 20 -6.15 -8.73 3.87
CA PRO A 20 -7.59 -8.87 3.70
C PRO A 20 -8.35 -7.54 3.83
N LEU A 21 -7.87 -6.60 4.65
CA LEU A 21 -8.45 -5.26 4.78
C LEU A 21 -8.20 -4.45 3.50
N LEU A 22 -6.99 -4.49 2.96
CA LEU A 22 -6.65 -3.78 1.72
C LEU A 22 -7.40 -4.37 0.51
N ARG A 23 -7.66 -5.68 0.54
CA ARG A 23 -8.40 -6.41 -0.51
C ARG A 23 -9.90 -6.14 -0.45
N SER A 24 -10.49 -5.90 0.73
CA SER A 24 -11.93 -5.66 0.90
C SER A 24 -12.40 -4.37 0.22
N VAL A 25 -11.55 -3.34 0.17
CA VAL A 25 -11.82 -2.06 -0.54
C VAL A 25 -11.94 -2.27 -2.05
N ARG A 26 -11.35 -3.35 -2.59
CA ARG A 26 -11.29 -3.58 -4.03
C ARG A 26 -12.49 -4.39 -4.52
N ARG A 27 -13.50 -3.70 -5.05
CA ARG A 27 -14.58 -4.28 -5.87
C ARG A 27 -14.16 -4.42 -7.34
N SER A 28 -13.17 -5.24 -7.66
CA SER A 28 -12.72 -5.38 -9.07
C SER A 28 -12.66 -6.83 -9.51
N THR A 29 -13.44 -7.14 -10.53
CA THR A 29 -13.66 -8.48 -11.12
C THR A 29 -12.49 -8.96 -11.99
N LYS A 30 -11.48 -8.12 -12.24
CA LYS A 30 -10.31 -8.51 -13.04
C LYS A 30 -9.19 -9.05 -12.15
N PRO A 31 -8.65 -10.25 -12.45
CA PRO A 31 -7.41 -10.70 -11.82
C PRO A 31 -6.33 -9.66 -12.13
N ILE A 32 -5.66 -9.19 -11.09
CA ILE A 32 -4.57 -8.23 -11.23
C ILE A 32 -3.28 -8.99 -10.97
N GLU A 33 -2.31 -8.76 -11.84
CA GLU A 33 -0.95 -9.30 -11.77
C GLU A 33 -0.04 -8.48 -10.83
N LEU A 34 -0.54 -7.39 -10.24
CA LEU A 34 0.20 -6.56 -9.29
C LEU A 34 0.16 -7.14 -7.88
N ASP A 35 1.35 -7.29 -7.31
CA ASP A 35 1.58 -7.68 -5.93
C ASP A 35 1.17 -6.53 -4.97
N LEU A 36 0.16 -6.78 -4.13
CA LEU A 36 -0.37 -5.78 -3.19
C LEU A 36 0.65 -5.38 -2.13
N TYR A 37 1.55 -6.29 -1.76
CA TYR A 37 2.63 -6.01 -0.81
C TYR A 37 3.57 -4.96 -1.40
N GLU A 38 3.93 -5.09 -2.68
CA GLU A 38 4.78 -4.09 -3.32
C GLU A 38 4.14 -2.70 -3.38
N VAL A 39 2.83 -2.64 -3.66
CA VAL A 39 2.07 -1.39 -3.66
C VAL A 39 2.01 -0.78 -2.26
N PHE A 40 1.72 -1.58 -1.23
CA PHE A 40 1.63 -1.08 0.14
C PHE A 40 2.98 -0.56 0.64
N CYS A 41 4.06 -1.30 0.38
CA CYS A 41 5.40 -0.84 0.68
C CYS A 41 5.80 0.46 -0.05
N ALA A 42 5.36 0.63 -1.31
CA ALA A 42 5.58 1.89 -2.03
C ALA A 42 4.87 3.06 -1.33
N VAL A 43 3.66 2.84 -0.82
CA VAL A 43 2.94 3.82 0.00
C VAL A 43 3.69 4.11 1.30
N LEU A 44 4.16 3.09 2.01
CA LEU A 44 4.94 3.28 3.24
C LEU A 44 6.22 4.07 3.00
N TYR A 45 6.91 3.79 1.89
CA TYR A 45 8.09 4.52 1.48
C TYR A 45 7.77 6.01 1.27
N LEU A 46 6.68 6.32 0.55
CA LEU A 46 6.22 7.70 0.36
C LEU A 46 5.86 8.38 1.68
N LEU A 47 5.14 7.69 2.57
CA LEU A 47 4.76 8.24 3.87
C LEU A 47 5.97 8.52 4.77
N ARG A 48 7.01 7.67 4.71
CA ARG A 48 8.24 7.85 5.49
C ARG A 48 9.13 8.97 4.95
N THR A 49 9.22 9.09 3.62
CA THR A 49 10.19 9.98 2.96
C THR A 49 9.59 11.32 2.56
N GLY A 50 8.27 11.41 2.38
CA GLY A 50 7.59 12.60 1.85
C GLY A 50 7.90 12.89 0.38
N CYS A 51 8.51 11.93 -0.35
CA CYS A 51 8.86 12.09 -1.76
C CYS A 51 7.62 12.34 -2.62
N GLN A 52 7.78 13.09 -3.73
CA GLN A 52 6.71 13.21 -4.70
C GLN A 52 6.52 11.88 -5.44
N TRP A 53 5.28 11.56 -5.84
CA TRP A 53 4.90 10.32 -6.52
C TRP A 53 5.78 9.95 -7.73
N ARG A 54 6.24 10.95 -8.48
CA ARG A 54 7.09 10.75 -9.67
C ARG A 54 8.53 10.33 -9.36
N PHE A 55 8.98 10.53 -8.13
CA PHE A 55 10.31 10.14 -7.65
C PHE A 55 10.31 8.75 -7.00
N LEU A 56 9.20 8.02 -7.07
CA LEU A 56 9.15 6.65 -6.57
C LEU A 56 10.22 5.79 -7.29
N PRO A 57 11.02 5.00 -6.56
CA PRO A 57 12.04 4.15 -7.17
C PRO A 57 11.44 3.22 -8.24
N PRO A 58 12.17 2.96 -9.34
CA PRO A 58 11.68 2.13 -10.45
C PRO A 58 11.53 0.64 -10.07
N GLU A 59 12.04 0.23 -8.90
CA GLU A 59 11.83 -1.09 -8.32
C GLU A 59 10.37 -1.31 -7.86
N PHE A 60 9.65 -0.24 -7.55
CA PHE A 60 8.25 -0.32 -7.19
C PHE A 60 7.35 -0.36 -8.44
N PRO A 61 6.11 -0.88 -8.30
CA PRO A 61 5.13 -0.76 -9.36
C PRO A 61 4.92 0.70 -9.76
N LYS A 62 4.54 0.90 -11.03
CA LYS A 62 4.30 2.23 -11.61
C LYS A 62 3.50 3.12 -10.66
N TRP A 63 4.00 4.32 -10.41
CA TRP A 63 3.44 5.24 -9.42
C TRP A 63 1.94 5.53 -9.66
N GLN A 64 1.44 5.49 -10.90
CA GLN A 64 0.01 5.66 -11.20
C GLN A 64 -0.84 4.57 -10.54
N ASN A 65 -0.35 3.33 -10.54
CA ASN A 65 -1.02 2.22 -9.89
C ASN A 65 -0.98 2.42 -8.38
N VAL A 66 0.19 2.75 -7.83
CA VAL A 66 0.35 2.99 -6.38
C VAL A 66 -0.57 4.11 -5.91
N TYR A 67 -0.63 5.22 -6.65
CA TYR A 67 -1.53 6.33 -6.36
C TYR A 67 -3.00 5.92 -6.43
N ALA A 68 -3.40 5.15 -7.44
CA ALA A 68 -4.78 4.67 -7.55
C ALA A 68 -5.18 3.76 -6.37
N TYR A 69 -4.27 2.94 -5.85
CA TYR A 69 -4.49 2.14 -4.65
C TYR A 69 -4.52 2.99 -3.39
N TRP A 70 -3.53 3.88 -3.22
CA TRP A 70 -3.47 4.81 -2.09
C TRP A 70 -4.75 5.64 -1.98
N ARG A 71 -5.22 6.19 -3.10
CA ARG A 71 -6.46 6.99 -3.14
C ARG A 71 -7.64 6.19 -2.63
N LYS A 72 -7.80 4.93 -3.08
CA LYS A 72 -8.89 4.04 -2.65
C LYS A 72 -8.80 3.67 -1.18
N TRP A 73 -7.61 3.39 -0.68
CA TRP A 73 -7.42 3.03 0.72
C TRP A 73 -7.57 4.25 1.65
N SER A 74 -7.29 5.45 1.14
CA SER A 74 -7.43 6.71 1.86
C SER A 74 -8.84 7.28 1.83
N GLU A 75 -9.77 6.70 1.06
CA GLU A 75 -11.18 7.11 1.10
C GLU A 75 -11.74 6.79 2.51
N PRO A 76 -12.27 7.79 3.23
CA PRO A 76 -12.82 7.59 4.56
C PRO A 76 -14.10 6.76 4.46
N ASP A 77 -14.24 5.80 5.37
CA ASP A 77 -15.51 5.09 5.55
C ASP A 77 -16.54 6.01 6.26
N LEU A 78 -17.77 5.53 6.43
CA LEU A 78 -18.86 6.20 7.15
C LEU A 78 -18.46 6.71 8.55
N HIS A 79 -17.44 6.10 9.15
CA HIS A 79 -16.90 6.43 10.47
C HIS A 79 -15.74 7.43 10.44
N GLY A 80 -15.36 7.93 9.26
CA GLY A 80 -14.26 8.88 9.08
C GLY A 80 -12.86 8.27 9.16
N ILE A 81 -12.75 6.95 9.36
CA ILE A 81 -11.47 6.22 9.42
C ILE A 81 -11.25 5.54 8.07
N SER A 82 -10.13 5.82 7.42
CA SER A 82 -9.76 5.18 6.16
C SER A 82 -9.19 3.77 6.39
N VAL A 83 -9.32 2.89 5.40
CA VAL A 83 -8.76 1.53 5.48
C VAL A 83 -7.23 1.58 5.57
N LEU A 84 -6.61 2.57 4.94
CA LEU A 84 -5.18 2.82 5.06
C LEU A 84 -4.78 3.06 6.53
N GLU A 85 -5.51 3.91 7.25
CA GLU A 85 -5.21 4.17 8.66
C GLU A 85 -5.40 2.94 9.55
N GLN A 86 -6.41 2.11 9.27
CA GLN A 86 -6.59 0.84 9.98
C GLN A 86 -5.42 -0.11 9.73
N ALA A 87 -4.97 -0.20 8.48
CA ALA A 87 -3.82 -1.01 8.09
C ALA A 87 -2.52 -0.52 8.75
N LEU A 88 -2.30 0.80 8.80
CA LEU A 88 -1.13 1.40 9.46
C LEU A 88 -1.13 1.08 10.97
N LYS A 89 -2.25 1.33 11.65
CA LYS A 89 -2.43 1.00 13.08
C LYS A 89 -2.18 -0.48 13.37
N LYS A 90 -2.70 -1.38 12.53
CA LYS A 90 -2.55 -2.83 12.70
C LYS A 90 -1.11 -3.30 12.42
N SER A 91 -0.42 -2.66 11.49
CA SER A 91 0.98 -2.99 11.17
C SER A 91 1.99 -2.47 12.20
N GLY A 92 1.57 -1.52 13.06
CA GLY A 92 2.42 -0.84 14.04
C GLY A 92 3.39 0.15 13.38
N TRP A 93 2.98 0.75 12.26
CA TRP A 93 3.72 1.80 11.56
C TRP A 93 3.46 3.18 12.19
#